data_AF-A0A109BPE1-F1
#
_entry.id   AF-A0A109BPE1-F1
#
_cell.length_a   1.000
_cell.length_b   1.000
_cell.length_c   1.000
_cell.angle_alpha   90.00
_cell.angle_beta   90.00
_cell.angle_gamma   90.00
#
_symmetry.space_group_name_H-M   'P 1'
#
loop_
_entity.id
_entity.type
_entity.pdbx_description
1 polymer ?
#
loop_
_entity_poly.entity_id
_entity_poly.type
_entity_poly.pdbx_seq_one_letter_code
_entity_poly.pdbx_strand_id
1 'polypeptide(L)'
;MAVALGIPERNVYGNADAKAEPLALLGGKSARWALQTLGTQWGRMCMDSEMWVRAWSGRVNSLFDDEMIVADDLRFPNEVAEIKRRGGLVICVVRSMEDFSRQPQHESEDFGRLVFDGTLINNGDFQRLEHATLSLVELG
;
A
#
# COMPACT_ATOMS: atom_id res chain seq x y z
N MET A 1 -7.82 12.87 -1.87
CA MET A 1 -7.19 14.21 -1.69
C MET A 1 -6.40 14.67 -2.91
N ALA A 2 -5.42 13.91 -3.42
CA ALA A 2 -4.63 14.30 -4.60
C ALA A 2 -5.48 14.68 -5.83
N VAL A 3 -6.47 13.85 -6.18
CA VAL A 3 -7.41 14.15 -7.29
C VAL A 3 -8.24 15.40 -7.02
N ALA A 4 -8.67 15.61 -5.77
CA ALA A 4 -9.44 16.79 -5.38
C ALA A 4 -8.63 18.10 -5.48
N LEU A 5 -7.29 18.02 -5.40
CA LEU A 5 -6.38 19.15 -5.64
C LEU A 5 -6.15 19.42 -7.14
N GLY A 6 -6.74 18.63 -8.04
CA GLY A 6 -6.59 18.76 -9.49
C GLY A 6 -5.46 17.92 -10.09
N ILE A 7 -4.84 17.02 -9.33
CA ILE A 7 -3.86 16.08 -9.89
C ILE A 7 -4.62 15.08 -10.77
N PRO A 8 -4.26 14.90 -12.06
CA PRO A 8 -4.98 14.00 -12.93
C PRO A 8 -4.93 12.56 -12.42
N GLU A 9 -6.05 11.84 -12.54
CA GLU A 9 -6.15 10.45 -12.08
C GLU A 9 -5.08 9.53 -12.67
N ARG A 10 -4.68 9.74 -13.94
CA ARG A 10 -3.58 8.98 -14.56
C ARG A 10 -2.27 9.10 -13.78
N ASN A 11 -2.02 10.25 -13.15
CA ASN A 11 -0.80 10.49 -12.39
C ASN A 11 -0.92 9.95 -10.95
N VAL A 12 -2.14 9.69 -10.46
CA VAL A 12 -2.38 9.08 -9.15
C VAL A 12 -2.42 7.54 -9.23
N TYR A 13 -3.17 7.02 -10.20
CA TYR A 13 -3.53 5.60 -10.34
C TYR A 13 -2.91 4.91 -11.56
N GLY A 14 -2.24 5.64 -12.44
CA GLY A 14 -1.62 5.06 -13.65
C GLY A 14 -0.33 4.29 -13.38
N ASN A 15 0.37 3.97 -14.47
CA ASN A 15 1.61 3.21 -14.42
C ASN A 15 2.77 4.00 -13.78
N ALA A 16 3.93 3.35 -13.62
CA ALA A 16 5.07 3.94 -12.93
C ALA A 16 5.55 5.25 -13.57
N ASP A 17 5.55 5.35 -14.89
CA ASP A 17 6.00 6.53 -15.63
C ASP A 17 5.03 7.70 -15.46
N ALA A 18 3.72 7.44 -15.59
CA ALA A 18 2.69 8.45 -15.38
C ALA A 18 2.74 9.01 -13.94
N LYS A 19 2.99 8.16 -12.95
CA LYS A 19 3.12 8.61 -11.55
C LYS A 19 4.40 9.40 -11.29
N ALA A 20 5.44 9.22 -12.10
CA ALA A 20 6.72 9.92 -12.01
C ALA A 20 6.78 11.21 -12.86
N GLU A 21 5.79 11.44 -13.74
CA GLU A 21 5.69 12.64 -14.58
C GLU A 21 5.69 13.92 -13.72
N PRO A 22 6.59 14.90 -14.00
CA PRO A 22 6.57 16.22 -13.37
C PRO A 22 5.27 16.98 -13.68
N LEU A 23 4.65 17.59 -12.67
CA LEU A 23 3.43 18.36 -12.83
C LEU A 23 3.66 19.82 -12.44
N ALA A 24 3.30 20.75 -13.34
CA ALA A 24 3.39 22.18 -13.09
C ALA A 24 2.59 22.60 -11.85
N LEU A 25 1.41 21.99 -11.65
CA LEU A 25 0.56 22.16 -10.45
C LEU A 25 1.30 21.87 -9.13
N LEU A 26 2.31 20.99 -9.17
CA LEU A 26 3.11 20.58 -8.01
C LEU A 26 4.50 21.23 -8.03
N GLY A 27 4.67 22.37 -8.71
CA GLY A 27 5.96 23.06 -8.81
C GLY A 27 7.03 22.22 -9.49
N GLY A 28 6.65 21.39 -10.46
CA GLY A 28 7.56 20.48 -11.16
C GLY A 28 7.87 19.17 -10.42
N LYS A 29 7.20 18.89 -9.29
CA LYS A 29 7.25 17.57 -8.65
C LYS A 29 6.23 16.62 -9.26
N SER A 30 6.47 15.33 -9.09
CA SER A 30 5.55 14.28 -9.55
C SER A 30 4.46 14.00 -8.53
N ALA A 31 3.38 13.37 -8.98
CA ALA A 31 2.32 12.89 -8.08
C ALA A 31 2.84 11.84 -7.10
N ARG A 32 3.77 10.95 -7.52
CA ARG A 32 4.44 10.01 -6.61
C ARG A 32 5.15 10.74 -5.47
N TRP A 33 5.95 11.75 -5.80
CA TRP A 33 6.67 12.54 -4.80
C TRP A 33 5.69 13.18 -3.81
N ALA A 34 4.66 13.85 -4.32
CA ALA A 34 3.67 14.51 -3.46
C ALA A 34 2.95 13.53 -2.53
N LEU A 35 2.53 12.37 -3.02
CA LEU A 35 1.86 11.36 -2.19
C LEU A 35 2.79 10.76 -1.13
N GLN A 36 4.06 10.51 -1.47
CA GLN A 36 5.06 9.99 -0.53
C GLN A 36 5.37 10.98 0.59
N THR A 37 5.62 12.25 0.26
CA THR A 37 5.96 13.26 1.27
C THR A 37 4.75 13.61 2.14
N LEU A 38 3.57 13.67 1.55
CA LEU A 38 2.33 13.86 2.28
C LEU A 38 2.03 12.71 3.24
N GLY A 39 2.22 11.47 2.80
CA GLY A 39 2.01 10.27 3.62
C GLY A 39 3.01 10.17 4.77
N THR A 40 4.30 10.32 4.46
CA THR A 40 5.37 10.10 5.44
C THR A 40 5.75 11.37 6.19
N GLN A 41 6.21 12.39 5.49
CA GLN A 41 6.79 13.58 6.15
C GLN A 41 5.72 14.40 6.84
N TRP A 42 4.65 14.76 6.13
CA TRP A 42 3.56 15.49 6.76
C TRP A 42 2.74 14.58 7.68
N GLY A 43 2.24 13.45 7.17
CA GLY A 43 1.33 12.59 7.92
C GLY A 43 1.97 11.94 9.14
N ARG A 44 3.09 11.22 8.96
CA ARG A 44 3.69 10.47 10.07
C ARG A 44 4.60 11.32 10.93
N MET A 45 5.43 12.20 10.34
CA MET A 45 6.40 12.97 11.13
C MET A 45 5.81 14.24 11.73
N CYS A 46 4.91 14.95 11.03
CA CYS A 46 4.31 16.18 11.56
C CYS A 46 3.05 15.96 12.38
N MET A 47 2.20 14.98 12.02
CA MET A 47 0.95 14.72 12.75
C MET A 47 1.14 13.66 13.84
N ASP A 48 1.31 12.40 13.45
CA ASP A 48 1.54 11.27 14.37
C ASP A 48 1.91 10.01 13.56
N SER A 49 2.85 9.21 14.04
CA SER A 49 3.28 7.99 13.34
C SER A 49 2.16 6.95 13.19
N GLU A 50 1.15 7.00 14.05
CA GLU A 50 -0.03 6.13 14.07
C GLU A 50 -1.24 6.75 13.37
N MET A 51 -1.13 7.96 12.78
CA MET A 51 -2.29 8.67 12.21
C MET A 51 -3.06 7.80 11.20
N TRP A 52 -2.36 7.19 10.24
CA TRP A 52 -2.98 6.36 9.21
C TRP A 52 -3.57 5.07 9.78
N VAL A 53 -2.88 4.45 10.73
CA VAL A 53 -3.34 3.24 11.44
C VAL A 53 -4.63 3.53 12.21
N ARG A 54 -4.69 4.66 12.93
CA ARG A 54 -5.89 5.10 13.68
C ARG A 54 -7.05 5.43 12.74
N ALA A 55 -6.77 6.11 11.63
CA ALA A 55 -7.79 6.44 10.63
C ALA A 55 -8.41 5.17 10.02
N TRP A 56 -7.57 4.23 9.58
CA TRP A 56 -8.00 2.94 9.06
C TRP A 56 -8.76 2.13 10.12
N SER A 57 -8.23 2.05 11.34
CA SER A 57 -8.87 1.35 12.47
C SER A 57 -10.23 1.92 12.81
N GLY A 58 -10.39 3.24 12.82
CA GLY A 58 -11.66 3.89 13.06
C GLY A 58 -12.70 3.56 11.99
N ARG A 59 -12.27 3.44 10.72
CA ARG A 59 -13.13 3.00 9.63
C ARG A 59 -13.52 1.53 9.79
N VAL A 60 -12.57 0.65 10.07
CA VAL A 60 -12.84 -0.79 10.28
C VAL A 60 -13.80 -1.03 11.43
N ASN A 61 -13.61 -0.33 12.56
CA ASN A 61 -14.50 -0.45 13.73
C ASN A 61 -15.95 0.02 13.45
N SER A 62 -16.20 0.68 12.31
CA SER A 62 -17.55 1.09 11.88
C SER A 62 -18.24 0.07 10.96
N LEU A 63 -17.56 -1.02 10.59
CA LEU A 63 -18.07 -2.09 9.73
C LEU A 63 -18.65 -3.23 10.57
N PHE A 64 -19.42 -4.12 9.94
CA PHE A 64 -19.96 -5.32 10.59
C PHE A 64 -18.91 -6.43 10.68
N ASP A 65 -19.04 -7.30 11.69
CA ASP A 65 -18.05 -8.35 12.00
C ASP A 65 -17.85 -9.38 10.86
N ASP A 66 -18.83 -9.54 9.97
CA ASP A 66 -18.79 -10.52 8.87
C ASP A 66 -18.24 -9.95 7.54
N GLU A 67 -17.76 -8.69 7.52
CA GLU A 67 -17.19 -8.09 6.30
C GLU A 67 -15.73 -8.50 6.08
N MET A 68 -15.42 -8.95 4.85
CA MET A 68 -14.03 -9.14 4.42
C MET A 68 -13.39 -7.77 4.17
N ILE A 69 -12.33 -7.47 4.93
CA ILE A 69 -11.61 -6.19 4.84
C ILE A 69 -10.25 -6.43 4.22
N VAL A 70 -9.95 -5.68 3.15
CA VAL A 70 -8.65 -5.69 2.48
C VAL A 70 -7.98 -4.33 2.67
N ALA A 71 -6.74 -4.34 3.17
CA ALA A 71 -5.84 -3.20 3.16
C ALA A 71 -4.79 -3.44 2.08
N ASP A 72 -4.89 -2.74 0.95
CA ASP A 72 -4.08 -2.96 -0.25
C ASP A 72 -2.78 -2.13 -0.28
N ASP A 73 -2.64 -1.16 0.62
CA ASP A 73 -1.56 -0.17 0.61
C ASP A 73 -0.66 -0.19 1.86
N LEU A 74 -0.43 -1.36 2.45
CA LEU A 74 0.51 -1.55 3.56
C LEU A 74 1.95 -1.20 3.15
N ARG A 75 2.59 -0.29 3.88
CA ARG A 75 3.96 0.20 3.64
C ARG A 75 4.82 0.27 4.90
N PHE A 76 4.23 0.24 6.10
CA PHE A 76 4.95 0.43 7.37
C PHE A 76 4.69 -0.70 8.38
N PRO A 77 5.68 -1.04 9.24
CA PRO A 77 5.53 -2.10 10.23
C PRO A 77 4.35 -1.93 11.19
N ASN A 78 4.00 -0.69 11.54
CA ASN A 78 2.86 -0.44 12.43
C ASN A 78 1.50 -0.75 11.77
N GLU A 79 1.39 -0.58 10.45
CA GLU A 79 0.20 -0.98 9.70
C GLU A 79 0.07 -2.51 9.69
N VAL A 80 1.16 -3.22 9.40
CA VAL A 80 1.23 -4.69 9.48
C VAL A 80 0.85 -5.17 10.88
N ALA A 81 1.41 -4.57 11.93
CA ALA A 81 1.11 -4.93 13.31
C ALA A 81 -0.38 -4.76 13.66
N GLU A 82 -1.05 -3.73 13.14
CA GLU A 82 -2.48 -3.53 13.35
C GLU A 82 -3.32 -4.61 12.65
N ILE A 83 -2.97 -4.99 11.42
CA ILE A 83 -3.62 -6.13 10.74
C ILE A 83 -3.47 -7.41 11.57
N LYS A 84 -2.25 -7.67 12.05
CA LYS A 84 -1.95 -8.85 12.89
C LYS A 84 -2.73 -8.87 14.20
N ARG A 85 -2.84 -7.72 14.86
CA ARG A 85 -3.57 -7.57 16.12
C ARG A 85 -5.05 -7.92 15.97
N ARG A 86 -5.59 -7.79 14.77
CA ARG A 86 -6.98 -8.13 14.42
C ARG A 86 -7.16 -9.56 13.89
N GLY A 87 -6.09 -10.37 13.89
CA GLY A 87 -6.12 -11.73 13.35
C GLY A 87 -6.05 -11.79 11.82
N GLY A 88 -5.75 -10.68 11.15
CA GLY A 88 -5.65 -10.64 9.69
C GLY A 88 -4.35 -11.26 9.16
N LEU A 89 -4.41 -11.66 7.89
CA LEU A 89 -3.28 -12.17 7.13
C LEU A 89 -2.62 -11.03 6.33
N VAL A 90 -1.29 -11.10 6.18
CA VAL A 90 -0.48 -10.13 5.45
C VAL A 90 0.28 -10.87 4.35
N ILE A 91 -0.13 -10.66 3.11
CA ILE A 91 0.40 -11.37 1.95
C ILE A 91 1.22 -10.41 1.07
N CYS A 92 2.45 -10.78 0.75
CA CYS A 92 3.27 -10.05 -0.22
C CYS A 92 2.97 -10.51 -1.63
N VAL A 93 2.66 -9.61 -2.55
CA VAL A 93 2.49 -9.94 -3.98
C VAL A 93 3.67 -9.40 -4.76
N VAL A 94 4.43 -10.29 -5.41
CA VAL A 94 5.65 -9.95 -6.18
C VAL A 94 5.56 -10.48 -7.61
N ARG A 95 6.25 -9.87 -8.57
CA ARG A 95 6.34 -10.44 -9.94
C ARG A 95 7.46 -11.47 -10.04
N SER A 96 8.51 -11.33 -9.25
CA SER A 96 9.54 -12.34 -9.07
C SER A 96 10.17 -12.21 -7.68
N MET A 97 10.84 -13.26 -7.21
CA MET A 97 11.59 -13.20 -5.95
C MET A 97 12.74 -12.19 -6.00
N GLU A 98 13.19 -11.80 -7.19
CA GLU A 98 14.21 -10.77 -7.37
C GLU A 98 13.69 -9.37 -6.99
N ASP A 99 12.36 -9.15 -6.94
CA ASP A 99 11.79 -7.88 -6.51
C ASP A 99 12.21 -7.49 -5.08
N PHE A 100 12.52 -8.46 -4.20
CA PHE A 100 13.04 -8.22 -2.85
C PHE A 100 14.47 -7.68 -2.83
N SER A 101 15.23 -7.82 -3.91
CA SER A 101 16.62 -7.36 -4.00
C SER A 101 16.74 -5.88 -4.38
N ARG A 102 15.63 -5.22 -4.73
CA ARG A 102 15.62 -3.81 -5.12
C ARG A 102 15.88 -2.92 -3.92
N GLN A 103 16.81 -1.99 -4.07
CA GLN A 103 17.03 -0.97 -3.04
C GLN A 103 15.88 0.05 -3.03
N PRO A 104 15.30 0.36 -1.86
CA PRO A 104 14.22 1.32 -1.76
C PRO A 104 14.75 2.74 -1.96
N GLN A 105 14.01 3.57 -2.71
CA GLN A 105 14.35 4.99 -2.90
C GLN A 105 13.72 5.90 -1.85
N HIS A 106 12.67 5.43 -1.17
CA HIS A 106 11.96 6.12 -0.11
C HIS A 106 11.55 5.13 0.97
N GLU A 107 11.40 5.57 2.23
CA GLU A 107 11.08 4.68 3.36
C GLU A 107 9.76 3.91 3.16
N SER A 108 8.77 4.54 2.50
CA SER A 108 7.50 3.88 2.16
C SER A 108 7.62 2.78 1.08
N GLU A 109 8.79 2.64 0.48
CA GLU A 109 9.12 1.59 -0.51
C GLU A 109 10.05 0.52 0.08
N ASP A 110 10.48 0.69 1.33
CA ASP A 110 11.23 -0.34 2.03
C ASP A 110 10.26 -1.39 2.56
N PHE A 111 10.04 -2.42 1.74
CA PHE A 111 9.23 -3.59 2.11
C PHE A 111 10.04 -4.65 2.86
N GLY A 112 11.38 -4.56 2.87
CA GLY A 112 12.25 -5.53 3.54
C GLY A 112 12.11 -5.51 5.07
N ARG A 113 11.57 -4.42 5.61
CA ARG A 113 11.21 -4.26 7.03
C ARG A 113 9.82 -4.82 7.41
N LEU A 114 9.03 -5.28 6.44
CA LEU A 114 7.69 -5.82 6.70
C LEU A 114 7.73 -7.33 6.89
N VAL A 115 6.82 -7.84 7.72
CA VAL A 115 6.65 -9.27 7.96
C VAL A 115 5.39 -9.75 7.24
N PHE A 116 5.55 -10.79 6.43
CA PHE A 116 4.48 -11.38 5.63
C PHE A 116 4.22 -12.83 6.07
N ASP A 117 2.97 -13.27 6.02
CA ASP A 117 2.57 -14.67 6.25
C ASP A 117 2.83 -15.55 5.04
N GLY A 118 2.76 -14.94 3.86
CA GLY A 118 2.88 -15.62 2.59
C GLY A 118 3.38 -14.66 1.52
N THR A 119 3.95 -15.24 0.48
CA THR A 119 4.33 -14.51 -0.72
C THR A 119 3.65 -15.16 -1.91
N LEU A 120 2.95 -14.36 -2.70
CA LEU A 120 2.30 -14.75 -3.94
C LEU A 120 3.13 -14.21 -5.10
N ILE A 121 3.58 -15.12 -5.98
CA ILE A 121 4.32 -14.75 -7.19
C ILE A 121 3.33 -14.58 -8.34
N ASN A 122 3.09 -13.34 -8.73
CA ASN A 122 2.25 -12.95 -9.84
C ASN A 122 3.08 -12.81 -11.13
N ASN A 123 3.46 -13.95 -11.72
CA ASN A 123 4.20 -14.04 -12.98
C ASN A 123 3.46 -14.81 -14.09
N GLY A 124 2.17 -15.12 -13.86
CA GLY A 124 1.32 -15.87 -14.77
C GLY A 124 0.18 -15.04 -15.35
N ASP A 125 -0.84 -15.72 -15.84
CA ASP A 125 -2.10 -15.11 -16.24
C ASP A 125 -3.00 -14.80 -15.03
N PHE A 126 -4.09 -14.08 -15.30
CA PHE A 126 -5.06 -13.67 -14.27
C PHE A 126 -5.68 -14.87 -13.55
N GLN A 127 -5.91 -15.99 -14.25
CA GLN A 127 -6.52 -17.18 -13.66
C GLN A 127 -5.64 -17.81 -12.59
N ARG A 128 -4.32 -17.82 -12.79
CA ARG A 128 -3.37 -18.28 -11.75
C ARG A 128 -3.36 -17.38 -10.52
N LEU A 129 -3.47 -16.06 -10.71
CA LEU A 129 -3.58 -15.10 -9.61
C LEU A 129 -4.88 -15.28 -8.82
N GLU A 130 -6.00 -15.47 -9.52
CA GLU A 130 -7.31 -15.72 -8.91
C GLU A 130 -7.30 -16.99 -8.07
N HIS A 131 -6.79 -18.11 -8.62
CA HIS A 131 -6.70 -19.37 -7.89
C HIS A 131 -5.82 -19.27 -6.63
N ALA A 132 -4.64 -18.64 -6.76
CA ALA A 132 -3.73 -18.45 -5.63
C ALA A 132 -4.33 -17.54 -4.55
N THR A 133 -5.18 -16.57 -4.93
CA THR A 133 -5.89 -15.70 -3.98
C THR A 133 -6.99 -16.46 -3.24
N LEU A 134 -7.77 -17.30 -3.94
CA LEU A 134 -8.84 -18.08 -3.32
C LEU A 134 -8.30 -19.07 -2.27
N SER A 135 -7.19 -19.73 -2.54
CA SER A 135 -6.56 -20.63 -1.55
C SER A 135 -6.06 -19.91 -0.29
N LEU A 136 -5.82 -18.59 -0.35
CA LEU A 136 -5.44 -17.79 0.83
C LEU A 136 -6.65 -17.38 1.66
N VAL A 137 -7.81 -17.19 1.03
CA VAL A 137 -9.08 -16.88 1.72
C VAL A 137 -9.58 -18.10 2.49
N GLU A 138 -9.35 -19.31 1.98
CA GLU A 138 -9.74 -20.57 2.65
C GLU A 138 -8.90 -20.92 3.89
N LEU A 139 -7.81 -20.19 4.17
CA LEU A 139 -6.92 -20.39 5.32
C LEU A 139 -7.29 -19.54 6.56
N GLY A 140 -8.18 -18.55 6.40
CA GLY A 140 -8.66 -17.67 7.48
C GLY A 140 -10.06 -18.05 7.93
#